data_AF-A0A8T3XQ64-F1
#
_entry.id   AF-A0A8T3XQ64-F1
#
_cell.length_a   1.000
_cell.length_b   1.000
_cell.length_c   1.000
_cell.angle_alpha   90.00
_cell.angle_beta   90.00
_cell.angle_gamma   90.00
#
_symmetry.space_group_name_H-M   'P 1'
#
loop_
_entity.id
_entity.type
_entity.pdbx_description
1 polymer ?
#
loop_
_entity_poly.entity_id
_entity_poly.type
_entity_poly.pdbx_seq_one_letter_code
_entity_poly.pdbx_strand_id
1 'polypeptide(L)'
;MKIIHKFKNKKIENESDDPGFIITNRNGSYFSAALNNSRYDGFFIFENEEMYKILDEIIVNRPINALINKFSSIALERENLLQDIHMFKNFNSLVCLFDKFTVIELLLDVKKSYDNRNFGRYYKVYEEDNKIIVHFDKKTSGLENEPEGRDEYSMYIVINIATYSTPGQWIKRAYSYDKSRNSLPYERHIYHGLKTITKKLIISASLNKNKAIKENDFILKNLDGLTKKHEKYISNLLNKFNHKNKEIDFSLKCSTNALDQLTADQGILAGLPWFFQYWARDELFSLKACSLFNKSLAIQVLNKHTETLVRKGNIYSNKYSNLTAKDATPLLALRADEIKNGNYKIILYLNNPVKYSIPIENNALETWMDTASGNDNRSGVRIEIQAMYLRVFSILYGLTKDKRYKDLEKNLTAYIRKNLFRGKKLKDGLNDETTRPNIFLAYYFYPDLLSKKEWITTFNSSLPNIWNNWGGFSSIEKSSPLFQPNYTGE
;
A
#
# COMPACT_ATOMS: atom_id res chain seq x y z
N MET A 1 18.24 12.67 -10.77
CA MET A 1 18.72 11.25 -10.80
C MET A 1 18.05 10.49 -11.93
N LYS A 2 18.74 9.60 -12.63
CA LYS A 2 18.13 8.80 -13.71
C LYS A 2 17.28 7.66 -13.15
N ILE A 3 16.04 7.54 -13.62
CA ILE A 3 15.13 6.43 -13.34
C ILE A 3 14.89 5.65 -14.63
N ILE A 4 15.01 4.32 -14.56
CA ILE A 4 14.84 3.43 -15.71
C ILE A 4 13.86 2.31 -15.34
N HIS A 5 12.83 2.11 -16.15
CA HIS A 5 12.02 0.89 -16.11
C HIS A 5 12.43 0.00 -17.28
N LYS A 6 12.82 -1.24 -16.99
CA LYS A 6 13.26 -2.21 -17.99
C LYS A 6 12.44 -3.49 -17.89
N PHE A 7 11.83 -3.88 -19.01
CA PHE A 7 11.13 -5.16 -19.12
C PHE A 7 11.48 -5.82 -20.45
N LYS A 8 12.12 -7.00 -20.37
CA LYS A 8 12.70 -7.70 -21.53
C LYS A 8 13.64 -6.77 -22.30
N ASN A 9 13.40 -6.60 -23.59
CA ASN A 9 14.12 -5.76 -24.55
C ASN A 9 13.54 -4.33 -24.67
N LYS A 10 12.54 -3.95 -23.86
CA LYS A 10 11.98 -2.60 -23.82
C LYS A 10 12.49 -1.84 -22.58
N LYS A 11 12.67 -0.53 -22.72
CA LYS A 11 12.96 0.39 -21.59
C LYS A 11 12.29 1.74 -21.76
N ILE A 12 11.92 2.38 -20.66
CA ILE A 12 11.59 3.81 -20.58
C ILE A 12 12.42 4.44 -19.47
N GLU A 13 12.83 5.68 -19.63
CA GLU A 13 13.69 6.38 -18.70
C GLU A 13 13.29 7.85 -18.60
N ASN A 14 13.49 8.44 -17.42
CA ASN A 14 13.31 9.85 -17.15
C ASN A 14 14.23 10.28 -15.99
N GLU A 15 14.26 11.56 -15.68
CA GLU A 15 14.92 12.10 -14.49
C GLU A 15 13.90 12.39 -13.39
N SER A 16 14.32 12.21 -12.13
CA SER A 16 13.54 12.57 -10.94
C SER A 16 14.46 13.18 -9.89
N ASP A 17 13.91 14.14 -9.15
CA ASP A 17 14.54 14.75 -7.98
C ASP A 17 14.38 13.87 -6.74
N ASP A 18 13.29 13.10 -6.67
CA ASP A 18 12.97 12.18 -5.57
C ASP A 18 12.83 10.73 -6.07
N PRO A 19 13.93 10.09 -6.51
CA PRO A 19 13.87 8.72 -7.02
C PRO A 19 13.72 7.70 -5.89
N GLY A 20 12.89 6.69 -6.13
CA GLY A 20 12.79 5.56 -5.23
C GLY A 20 11.97 4.41 -5.80
N PHE A 21 12.31 3.21 -5.38
CA PHE A 21 11.54 2.01 -5.66
C PHE A 21 11.36 1.20 -4.38
N ILE A 22 10.17 0.62 -4.23
CA ILE A 22 9.88 -0.38 -3.22
C ILE A 22 9.81 -1.75 -3.92
N ILE A 23 10.43 -2.74 -3.31
CA ILE A 23 10.26 -4.15 -3.67
C ILE A 23 9.70 -4.91 -2.47
N THR A 24 8.80 -5.86 -2.72
CA THR A 24 8.20 -6.70 -1.66
C THR A 24 8.42 -8.18 -1.92
N ASN A 25 8.15 -8.99 -0.91
CA ASN A 25 8.14 -10.45 -1.00
C ASN A 25 6.73 -11.04 -1.06
N ARG A 26 5.67 -10.23 -1.22
CA ARG A 26 4.26 -10.66 -1.20
C ARG A 26 3.81 -11.39 0.07
N ASN A 27 4.49 -11.17 1.20
CA ASN A 27 3.96 -11.48 2.53
C ASN A 27 3.78 -10.22 3.40
N GLY A 28 3.97 -9.04 2.80
CA GLY A 28 3.89 -7.73 3.42
C GLY A 28 5.25 -7.08 3.69
N SER A 29 6.33 -7.87 3.79
CA SER A 29 7.68 -7.34 3.97
C SER A 29 8.16 -6.56 2.74
N TYR A 30 9.01 -5.56 2.94
CA TYR A 30 9.50 -4.72 1.85
C TYR A 30 10.90 -4.17 2.08
N PHE A 31 11.51 -3.75 0.98
CA PHE A 31 12.71 -2.95 0.98
C PHE A 31 12.45 -1.68 0.16
N SER A 32 12.71 -0.52 0.77
CA SER A 32 12.66 0.78 0.11
C SER A 32 14.06 1.24 -0.24
N ALA A 33 14.29 1.46 -1.53
CA ALA A 33 15.51 2.02 -2.10
C ALA A 33 15.31 3.49 -2.51
N ALA A 34 14.62 4.28 -1.69
CA ALA A 34 14.44 5.71 -1.95
C ALA A 34 15.69 6.50 -1.53
N LEU A 35 15.96 7.60 -2.24
CA LEU A 35 17.10 8.48 -1.97
C LEU A 35 16.71 9.77 -1.23
N ASN A 36 15.53 9.78 -0.59
CA ASN A 36 14.98 10.96 0.08
C ASN A 36 15.35 11.04 1.57
N ASN A 37 16.01 10.02 2.15
CA ASN A 37 16.36 9.94 3.58
C ASN A 37 15.12 9.96 4.48
N SER A 38 14.31 8.92 4.35
CA SER A 38 13.14 8.67 5.19
C SER A 38 13.41 7.59 6.23
N ARG A 39 12.81 7.68 7.41
CA ARG A 39 12.79 6.60 8.41
C ARG A 39 12.06 5.35 7.92
N TYR A 40 11.32 5.48 6.82
CA TYR A 40 10.66 4.38 6.13
C TYR A 40 11.51 3.74 5.03
N ASP A 41 12.75 4.20 4.86
CA ASP A 41 13.74 3.56 4.00
C ASP A 41 14.44 2.38 4.70
N GLY A 42 14.99 1.50 3.86
CA GLY A 42 15.68 0.30 4.30
C GLY A 42 14.81 -0.95 4.25
N PHE A 43 15.10 -1.91 5.12
CA PHE A 43 14.51 -3.26 5.07
C PHE A 43 13.53 -3.48 6.22
N PHE A 44 12.33 -3.93 5.88
CA PHE A 44 11.25 -4.22 6.81
C PHE A 44 10.72 -5.64 6.61
N ILE A 45 10.37 -6.30 7.70
CA ILE A 45 9.67 -7.59 7.67
C ILE A 45 8.28 -7.48 8.26
N PHE A 46 7.34 -8.22 7.67
CA PHE A 46 6.00 -8.41 8.19
C PHE A 46 5.90 -9.81 8.80
N GLU A 47 5.74 -9.87 10.12
CA GLU A 47 5.63 -11.12 10.86
C GLU A 47 4.59 -10.96 11.96
N ASN A 48 3.72 -11.96 12.14
CA ASN A 48 2.62 -11.93 13.11
C ASN A 48 1.70 -10.70 12.98
N GLU A 49 1.41 -10.30 11.74
CA GLU A 49 0.58 -9.12 11.40
C GLU A 49 1.15 -7.77 11.88
N GLU A 50 2.42 -7.73 12.24
CA GLU A 50 3.15 -6.52 12.63
C GLU A 50 4.31 -6.25 11.67
N MET A 51 4.58 -4.97 11.45
CA MET A 51 5.69 -4.51 10.61
C MET A 51 6.88 -4.14 11.48
N TYR A 52 8.03 -4.75 11.21
CA TYR A 52 9.28 -4.51 11.89
C TYR A 52 10.29 -3.92 10.92
N LYS A 53 10.86 -2.76 11.25
CA LYS A 53 12.09 -2.28 10.59
C LYS A 53 13.25 -3.14 11.06
N ILE A 54 14.16 -3.48 10.15
CA ILE A 54 15.36 -4.27 10.41
C ILE A 54 16.61 -3.44 10.09
N LEU A 55 16.66 -2.88 8.88
CA LEU A 55 17.78 -2.07 8.41
C LEU A 55 17.30 -0.66 8.12
N ASP A 56 18.11 0.33 8.48
CA ASP A 56 17.96 1.72 8.04
C ASP A 56 18.63 1.91 6.66
N GLU A 57 19.86 1.44 6.50
CA GLU A 57 20.62 1.63 5.27
C GLU A 57 21.66 0.52 5.04
N ILE A 58 21.88 0.20 3.76
CA ILE A 58 23.05 -0.54 3.28
C ILE A 58 23.98 0.48 2.64
N ILE A 59 25.00 0.91 3.38
CA ILE A 59 25.94 1.92 2.90
C ILE A 59 26.92 1.25 1.94
N VAL A 60 27.01 1.83 0.76
CA VAL A 60 28.05 1.57 -0.23
C VAL A 60 28.63 2.94 -0.59
N ASN A 61 29.90 3.16 -0.26
CA ASN A 61 30.57 4.46 -0.44
C ASN A 61 30.88 4.77 -1.92
N ARG A 62 29.84 4.84 -2.74
CA ARG A 62 29.87 5.18 -4.16
C ARG A 62 28.55 5.86 -4.55
N PRO A 63 28.59 6.97 -5.29
CA PRO A 63 27.38 7.67 -5.71
C PRO A 63 26.52 6.78 -6.62
N ILE A 64 25.20 6.96 -6.54
CA ILE A 64 24.23 6.31 -7.43
C ILE A 64 24.02 7.22 -8.64
N ASN A 65 24.10 6.64 -9.84
CA ASN A 65 23.91 7.33 -11.11
C ASN A 65 22.53 7.04 -11.71
N ALA A 66 22.00 5.82 -11.48
CA ALA A 66 20.68 5.44 -11.94
C ALA A 66 20.01 4.41 -11.02
N LEU A 67 18.69 4.50 -10.91
CA LEU A 67 17.83 3.46 -10.35
C LEU A 67 17.09 2.73 -11.46
N ILE A 68 17.18 1.40 -11.47
CA ILE A 68 16.64 0.55 -12.52
C ILE A 68 15.62 -0.41 -11.92
N ASN A 69 14.36 -0.23 -12.27
CA ASN A 69 13.29 -1.18 -11.97
C ASN A 69 13.26 -2.27 -13.04
N LYS A 70 13.67 -3.49 -12.68
CA LYS A 70 13.58 -4.70 -13.53
C LYS A 70 12.28 -5.47 -13.31
N PHE A 71 11.36 -4.93 -12.51
CA PHE A 71 10.11 -5.53 -12.02
C PHE A 71 10.27 -6.73 -11.08
N SER A 72 11.24 -7.61 -11.33
CA SER A 72 11.64 -8.72 -10.44
C SER A 72 12.72 -8.35 -9.44
N SER A 73 13.44 -7.26 -9.68
CA SER A 73 14.50 -6.74 -8.83
C SER A 73 14.66 -5.24 -9.05
N ILE A 74 15.39 -4.59 -8.14
CA ILE A 74 15.84 -3.20 -8.28
C ILE A 74 17.35 -3.22 -8.45
N ALA A 75 17.88 -2.54 -9.46
CA ALA A 75 19.32 -2.32 -9.57
C ALA A 75 19.69 -0.86 -9.33
N LEU A 76 20.77 -0.64 -8.58
CA LEU A 76 21.42 0.64 -8.37
C LEU A 76 22.71 0.63 -9.18
N GLU A 77 22.75 1.45 -10.22
CA GLU A 77 23.97 1.70 -10.98
C GLU A 77 24.77 2.78 -10.25
N ARG A 78 25.93 2.38 -9.72
CA ARG A 78 26.86 3.26 -9.00
C ARG A 78 28.12 3.44 -9.83
N GLU A 79 28.95 4.40 -9.43
CA GLU A 79 30.26 4.60 -10.07
C GLU A 79 31.07 3.29 -10.14
N ASN A 80 31.23 2.76 -11.35
CA ASN A 80 31.90 1.50 -11.63
C ASN A 80 31.41 0.36 -10.72
N LEU A 81 30.11 0.24 -10.44
CA LEU A 81 29.55 -0.84 -9.61
C LEU A 81 28.07 -1.04 -9.93
N LEU A 82 27.67 -2.27 -10.23
CA LEU A 82 26.27 -2.65 -10.29
C LEU A 82 25.87 -3.37 -8.99
N GLN A 83 24.85 -2.84 -8.31
CA GLN A 83 24.19 -3.46 -7.17
C GLN A 83 22.79 -3.91 -7.58
N ASP A 84 22.44 -5.18 -7.41
CA ASP A 84 21.12 -5.75 -7.73
C ASP A 84 20.45 -6.27 -6.46
N ILE A 85 19.20 -5.88 -6.24
CA ILE A 85 18.48 -6.04 -4.98
C ILE A 85 17.22 -6.86 -5.24
N HIS A 86 17.10 -7.98 -4.53
CA HIS A 86 16.01 -8.94 -4.67
C HIS A 86 15.30 -9.18 -3.34
N MET A 87 13.99 -9.34 -3.39
CA MET A 87 13.17 -9.92 -2.34
C MET A 87 12.34 -11.05 -2.93
N PHE A 88 12.64 -12.29 -2.54
CA PHE A 88 11.96 -13.45 -3.09
C PHE A 88 10.62 -13.69 -2.41
N LYS A 89 9.64 -14.14 -3.20
CA LYS A 89 8.27 -14.37 -2.72
C LYS A 89 8.27 -15.26 -1.47
N ASN A 90 7.56 -14.80 -0.43
CA ASN A 90 7.32 -15.45 0.86
C ASN A 90 8.55 -15.63 1.75
N PHE A 91 9.65 -14.90 1.50
CA PHE A 91 10.85 -14.93 2.35
C PHE A 91 11.10 -13.56 2.97
N ASN A 92 11.27 -13.52 4.29
CA ASN A 92 11.69 -12.32 5.05
C ASN A 92 13.20 -12.10 4.92
N SER A 93 13.65 -12.04 3.66
CA SER A 93 15.06 -11.93 3.31
C SER A 93 15.30 -10.92 2.21
N LEU A 94 16.36 -10.15 2.39
CA LEU A 94 16.89 -9.21 1.41
C LEU A 94 18.17 -9.78 0.81
N VAL A 95 18.27 -9.78 -0.52
CA VAL A 95 19.47 -10.20 -1.24
C VAL A 95 20.04 -9.03 -2.03
N CYS A 96 21.28 -8.69 -1.77
CA CYS A 96 22.07 -7.71 -2.51
C CYS A 96 23.24 -8.40 -3.21
N LEU A 97 23.29 -8.30 -4.54
CA LEU A 97 24.33 -8.85 -5.39
C LEU A 97 25.16 -7.71 -5.99
N PHE A 98 26.47 -7.90 -6.03
CA PHE A 98 27.43 -6.95 -6.58
C PHE A 98 28.28 -7.62 -7.66
N ASP A 99 28.57 -6.91 -8.74
CA ASP A 99 29.43 -7.41 -9.82
C ASP A 99 30.90 -7.59 -9.37
N LYS A 100 31.34 -6.84 -8.35
CA LYS A 100 32.67 -6.91 -7.73
C LYS A 100 32.59 -6.90 -6.20
N PHE A 101 33.69 -7.32 -5.56
CA PHE A 101 33.80 -7.27 -4.11
C PHE A 101 33.67 -5.82 -3.66
N THR A 102 32.77 -5.59 -2.70
CA THR A 102 32.37 -4.24 -2.28
C THR A 102 32.40 -4.18 -0.77
N VAL A 103 32.98 -3.09 -0.24
CA VAL A 103 32.89 -2.75 1.19
C VAL A 103 31.48 -2.24 1.46
N ILE A 104 30.82 -2.86 2.44
CA ILE A 104 29.44 -2.58 2.81
C ILE A 104 29.38 -2.34 4.32
N GLU A 105 28.64 -1.32 4.72
CA GLU A 105 28.32 -1.04 6.11
C GLU A 105 26.81 -1.14 6.33
N LEU A 106 26.39 -1.80 7.41
CA LEU A 106 24.99 -2.02 7.74
C LEU A 106 24.59 -1.19 8.95
N LEU A 107 23.60 -0.34 8.73
CA LEU A 107 22.95 0.45 9.78
C LEU A 107 21.64 -0.23 10.16
N LEU A 108 21.55 -0.66 11.42
CA LEU A 108 20.40 -1.37 11.98
C LEU A 108 19.49 -0.39 12.71
N ASP A 109 18.18 -0.50 12.49
CA ASP A 109 17.14 0.17 13.27
C ASP A 109 16.00 -0.81 13.51
N VAL A 110 16.27 -1.82 14.35
CA VAL A 110 15.29 -2.84 14.69
C VAL A 110 14.22 -2.25 15.60
N LYS A 111 12.98 -2.17 15.09
CA LYS A 111 11.83 -1.63 15.82
C LYS A 111 10.52 -2.05 15.17
N LYS A 112 9.41 -2.04 15.92
CA LYS A 112 8.09 -1.98 15.28
C LYS A 112 7.96 -0.68 14.49
N SER A 113 7.24 -0.70 13.36
CA SER A 113 7.20 0.44 12.41
C SER A 113 6.78 1.77 13.07
N TYR A 114 5.82 1.72 14.00
CA TYR A 114 5.35 2.89 14.76
C TYR A 114 6.01 3.07 16.13
N ASP A 115 6.92 2.18 16.55
CA ASP A 115 7.68 2.40 17.77
C ASP A 115 8.78 3.43 17.49
N ASN A 116 8.65 4.60 18.13
CA ASN A 116 9.59 5.70 18.00
C ASN A 116 10.47 5.87 19.24
N ARG A 117 10.40 4.96 20.21
CA ARG A 117 11.26 4.94 21.39
C ARG A 117 12.74 4.81 21.02
N ASN A 118 13.60 5.42 21.83
CA ASN A 118 15.05 5.44 21.67
C ASN A 118 15.76 4.46 22.63
N PHE A 119 15.17 4.17 23.78
CA PHE A 119 15.80 3.36 24.83
C PHE A 119 15.33 1.90 24.82
N GLY A 120 16.00 1.07 25.63
CA GLY A 120 15.68 -0.36 25.76
C GLY A 120 15.97 -1.20 24.51
N ARG A 121 16.93 -0.77 23.68
CA ARG A 121 17.35 -1.44 22.44
C ARG A 121 18.73 -2.05 22.64
N TYR A 122 18.83 -3.37 22.63
CA TYR A 122 20.08 -4.08 22.88
C TYR A 122 20.47 -4.91 21.66
N TYR A 123 21.70 -4.75 21.19
CA TYR A 123 22.25 -5.51 20.07
C TYR A 123 23.41 -6.37 20.54
N LYS A 124 23.41 -7.63 20.12
CA LYS A 124 24.53 -8.55 20.27
C LYS A 124 24.85 -9.17 18.92
N VAL A 125 26.07 -8.95 18.43
CA VAL A 125 26.57 -9.54 17.18
C VAL A 125 27.53 -10.66 17.52
N TYR A 126 27.35 -11.83 16.92
CA TYR A 126 28.22 -12.98 17.12
C TYR A 126 28.18 -13.93 15.91
N GLU A 127 29.13 -14.84 15.85
CA GLU A 127 29.23 -15.84 14.79
C GLU A 127 28.71 -17.21 15.25
N GLU A 128 28.00 -17.91 14.38
CA GLU A 128 27.49 -19.26 14.58
C GLU A 128 27.40 -19.97 13.23
N ASP A 129 28.01 -21.16 13.10
CA ASP A 129 28.01 -21.98 11.88
C ASP A 129 28.36 -21.20 10.58
N ASN A 130 29.44 -20.41 10.63
CA ASN A 130 29.92 -19.54 9.54
C ASN A 130 28.89 -18.49 9.07
N LYS A 131 28.03 -18.04 9.99
CA LYS A 131 27.07 -16.96 9.77
C LYS A 131 27.20 -15.94 10.88
N ILE A 132 26.87 -14.71 10.55
CA ILE A 132 26.73 -13.67 11.57
C ILE A 132 25.28 -13.63 12.00
N ILE A 133 25.10 -13.67 13.32
CA ILE A 133 23.83 -13.50 13.98
C ILE A 133 23.86 -12.16 14.71
N VAL A 134 22.92 -11.28 14.35
CA VAL A 134 22.60 -10.12 15.17
C VAL A 134 21.34 -10.45 15.95
N HIS A 135 21.50 -10.59 17.27
CA HIS A 135 20.41 -10.72 18.21
C HIS A 135 20.04 -9.33 18.75
N PHE A 136 18.79 -8.95 18.56
CA PHE A 136 18.22 -7.73 19.09
C PHE A 136 17.17 -8.06 20.16
N ASP A 137 17.25 -7.40 21.30
CA ASP A 137 16.23 -7.44 22.34
C ASP A 137 15.63 -6.04 22.53
N LYS A 138 14.30 -5.95 22.49
CA LYS A 138 13.55 -4.78 22.94
C LYS A 138 13.07 -5.00 24.37
N LYS A 139 13.40 -4.06 25.25
CA LYS A 139 12.89 -3.97 26.61
C LYS A 139 12.28 -2.60 26.86
N THR A 140 11.41 -2.52 27.86
CA THR A 140 10.92 -1.24 28.39
C THR A 140 12.01 -0.49 29.15
N SER A 141 11.90 0.83 29.23
CA SER A 141 12.84 1.69 29.97
C SER A 141 12.11 2.78 30.75
N GLY A 142 12.53 3.00 31.99
CA GLY A 142 12.09 4.08 32.87
C GLY A 142 12.41 5.46 32.32
N LEU A 143 13.39 5.59 31.42
CA LEU A 143 13.69 6.83 30.69
C LEU A 143 12.55 7.24 29.73
N GLU A 144 11.61 6.34 29.46
CA GLU A 144 10.47 6.56 28.57
C GLU A 144 9.13 6.40 29.31
N ASN A 145 9.13 6.57 30.63
CA ASN A 145 7.96 6.43 31.51
C ASN A 145 7.32 5.03 31.49
N GLU A 146 8.10 4.00 31.16
CA GLU A 146 7.69 2.60 31.22
C GLU A 146 8.38 1.87 32.39
N PRO A 147 7.81 0.78 32.93
CA PRO A 147 8.49 -0.03 33.95
C PRO A 147 9.85 -0.52 33.42
N GLU A 148 10.95 -0.36 34.16
CA GLU A 148 12.29 -0.69 33.65
C GLU A 148 12.47 -2.20 33.38
N GLY A 149 13.08 -2.54 32.24
CA GLY A 149 13.70 -3.86 32.01
C GLY A 149 12.77 -5.02 31.65
N ARG A 150 11.48 -4.77 31.38
CA ARG A 150 10.55 -5.82 30.91
C ARG A 150 10.82 -6.14 29.45
N ASP A 151 11.00 -7.43 29.14
CA ASP A 151 11.16 -7.90 27.77
C ASP A 151 9.88 -7.69 26.95
N GLU A 152 10.01 -7.13 25.74
CA GLU A 152 8.89 -6.93 24.81
C GLU A 152 8.95 -7.93 23.65
N TYR A 153 10.09 -8.00 22.95
CA TYR A 153 10.33 -8.98 21.88
C TYR A 153 11.82 -9.08 21.56
N SER A 154 12.19 -10.20 20.94
CA SER A 154 13.52 -10.42 20.37
C SER A 154 13.44 -10.59 18.86
N MET A 155 14.48 -10.15 18.15
CA MET A 155 14.61 -10.28 16.71
C MET A 155 15.98 -10.86 16.37
N TYR A 156 16.02 -11.80 15.45
CA TYR A 156 17.25 -12.43 14.98
C TYR A 156 17.46 -12.10 13.51
N ILE A 157 18.63 -11.53 13.21
CA ILE A 157 19.06 -11.21 11.85
C ILE A 157 20.25 -12.10 11.51
N VAL A 158 20.18 -12.80 10.39
CA VAL A 158 21.19 -13.76 9.94
C VAL A 158 21.80 -13.26 8.63
N ILE A 159 23.13 -13.24 8.57
CA ILE A 159 23.89 -12.68 7.45
C ILE A 159 24.96 -13.67 6.97
N ASN A 160 25.00 -13.93 5.65
CA ASN A 160 25.91 -14.88 5.02
C ASN A 160 27.29 -14.24 4.70
N ILE A 161 28.15 -14.02 5.69
CA ILE A 161 29.49 -13.48 5.40
C ILE A 161 30.56 -14.11 6.27
N ALA A 162 31.78 -14.19 5.71
CA ALA A 162 32.94 -14.79 6.35
C ALA A 162 33.94 -13.76 6.92
N THR A 163 34.01 -12.54 6.35
CA THR A 163 34.91 -11.47 6.83
C THR A 163 34.11 -10.27 7.25
N TYR A 164 34.26 -9.85 8.51
CA TYR A 164 33.54 -8.72 9.06
C TYR A 164 34.28 -8.03 10.19
N SER A 165 33.80 -6.85 10.53
CA SER A 165 34.08 -6.15 11.78
C SER A 165 32.78 -5.56 12.33
N THR A 166 32.73 -5.33 13.63
CA THR A 166 31.56 -4.79 14.33
C THR A 166 31.90 -3.41 14.89
N PRO A 167 31.58 -2.31 14.18
CA PRO A 167 31.83 -0.96 14.69
C PRO A 167 31.15 -0.73 16.05
N GLY A 168 29.96 -1.30 16.26
CA GLY A 168 29.34 -1.41 17.58
C GLY A 168 28.91 -0.08 18.19
N GLN A 169 28.67 0.93 17.35
CA GLN A 169 28.41 2.30 17.79
C GLN A 169 27.00 2.77 17.40
N TRP A 170 26.43 3.62 18.25
CA TRP A 170 25.21 4.34 17.93
C TRP A 170 25.55 5.62 17.18
N ILE A 171 24.93 5.82 16.03
CA ILE A 171 25.09 7.03 15.23
C ILE A 171 23.78 7.78 15.16
N LYS A 172 23.86 9.11 15.20
CA LYS A 172 22.69 9.98 15.01
C LYS A 172 22.43 10.13 13.52
N ARG A 173 21.22 9.78 13.07
CA ARG A 173 20.74 9.92 11.70
C ARG A 173 19.66 10.97 11.64
N ALA A 174 19.76 11.87 10.68
CA ALA A 174 18.71 12.83 10.36
C ALA A 174 17.92 12.35 9.12
N TYR A 175 16.60 12.56 9.16
CA TYR A 175 15.68 12.20 8.09
C TYR A 175 15.10 13.47 7.47
N SER A 176 15.78 13.99 6.46
CA SER A 176 15.43 15.26 5.82
C SER A 176 14.05 15.24 5.19
N TYR A 177 13.67 14.11 4.58
CA TYR A 177 12.34 13.98 3.98
C TYR A 177 11.25 14.00 5.04
N ASP A 178 11.39 13.25 6.13
CA ASP A 178 10.44 13.28 7.25
C ASP A 178 10.32 14.67 7.88
N LYS A 179 11.43 15.40 8.01
CA LYS A 179 11.42 16.80 8.47
C LYS A 179 10.64 17.71 7.52
N SER A 180 10.83 17.57 6.20
CA SER A 180 10.15 18.40 5.21
C SER A 180 8.62 18.23 5.20
N ARG A 181 8.15 17.05 5.61
CA ARG A 181 6.73 16.71 5.73
C ARG A 181 6.19 16.81 7.16
N ASN A 182 6.94 17.44 8.07
CA ASN A 182 6.58 17.58 9.49
C ASN A 182 6.38 16.25 10.25
N SER A 183 6.89 15.13 9.75
CA SER A 183 6.67 13.82 10.35
C SER A 183 7.69 13.44 11.43
N LEU A 184 7.30 13.53 12.70
CA LEU A 184 8.20 13.20 13.82
C LEU A 184 8.40 11.69 14.02
N PRO A 185 9.60 11.22 14.41
CA PRO A 185 10.81 12.01 14.67
C PRO A 185 11.63 12.32 13.40
N TYR A 186 12.29 13.48 13.39
CA TYR A 186 13.18 13.91 12.30
C TYR A 186 14.60 13.35 12.40
N GLU A 187 14.93 12.74 13.52
CA GLU A 187 16.24 12.17 13.79
C GLU A 187 16.12 10.99 14.75
N ARG A 188 17.02 10.02 14.62
CA ARG A 188 17.09 8.85 15.50
C ARG A 188 18.54 8.41 15.71
N HIS A 189 18.79 7.73 16.82
CA HIS A 189 20.03 6.99 17.01
C HIS A 189 19.86 5.58 16.44
N ILE A 190 20.65 5.23 15.43
CA ILE A 190 20.66 3.93 14.76
C ILE A 190 21.98 3.21 15.04
N TYR A 191 21.99 1.88 14.97
CA TYR A 191 23.14 1.08 15.38
C TYR A 191 24.00 0.70 14.16
N HIS A 192 25.25 1.17 14.14
CA HIS A 192 26.23 0.77 13.14
C HIS A 192 26.81 -0.61 13.52
N GLY A 193 26.13 -1.66 13.05
CA GLY A 193 26.35 -3.01 13.57
C GLY A 193 27.45 -3.79 12.86
N LEU A 194 27.64 -3.56 11.56
CA LEU A 194 28.48 -4.45 10.75
C LEU A 194 29.16 -3.74 9.60
N LYS A 195 30.41 -4.10 9.35
CA LYS A 195 31.17 -3.76 8.14
C LYS A 195 31.77 -5.01 7.53
N THR A 196 31.61 -5.20 6.22
CA THR A 196 32.05 -6.40 5.51
C THR A 196 32.51 -6.11 4.09
N ILE A 197 33.17 -7.08 3.46
CA ILE A 197 33.54 -7.07 2.04
C ILE A 197 32.94 -8.31 1.39
N THR A 198 32.03 -8.12 0.44
CA THR A 198 31.40 -9.26 -0.25
C THR A 198 30.92 -8.90 -1.66
N LYS A 199 30.66 -9.92 -2.48
CA LYS A 199 29.87 -9.82 -3.73
C LYS A 199 28.40 -10.16 -3.53
N LYS A 200 28.06 -10.78 -2.39
CA LYS A 200 26.74 -11.35 -2.13
C LYS A 200 26.42 -11.18 -0.65
N LEU A 201 25.36 -10.44 -0.39
CA LEU A 201 24.83 -10.18 0.93
C LEU A 201 23.37 -10.64 0.98
N ILE A 202 23.07 -11.55 1.89
CA ILE A 202 21.76 -12.14 2.15
C ILE A 202 21.49 -11.90 3.62
N ILE A 203 20.44 -11.13 3.90
CA ILE A 203 20.02 -10.75 5.24
C ILE A 203 18.64 -11.34 5.45
N SER A 204 18.52 -12.27 6.40
CA SER A 204 17.25 -12.89 6.77
C SER A 204 16.88 -12.49 8.18
N ALA A 205 15.62 -12.16 8.45
CA ALA A 205 15.20 -11.73 9.78
C ALA A 205 13.91 -12.43 10.24
N SER A 206 13.84 -12.75 11.53
CA SER A 206 12.64 -13.29 12.16
C SER A 206 12.65 -13.12 13.68
N LEU A 207 11.47 -13.11 14.28
CA LEU A 207 11.29 -13.25 15.73
C LEU A 207 11.79 -14.62 16.25
N ASN A 208 12.00 -15.60 15.36
CA ASN A 208 12.54 -16.91 15.70
C ASN A 208 13.92 -17.14 15.05
N LYS A 209 14.95 -17.35 15.88
CA LYS A 209 16.34 -17.60 15.45
C LYS A 209 16.45 -18.72 14.40
N ASN A 210 15.87 -19.88 14.69
CA ASN A 210 15.99 -21.06 13.83
C ASN A 210 15.29 -20.85 12.48
N LYS A 211 14.17 -20.09 12.46
CA LYS A 211 13.49 -19.71 11.21
C LYS A 211 14.38 -18.81 10.36
N ALA A 212 14.99 -17.78 10.95
CA ALA A 212 15.90 -16.88 10.24
C ALA A 212 17.12 -17.62 9.66
N ILE A 213 17.73 -18.54 10.43
CA ILE A 213 18.87 -19.35 9.97
C ILE A 213 18.46 -20.24 8.80
N LYS A 214 17.38 -21.03 8.95
CA LYS A 214 16.90 -21.94 7.90
C LYS A 214 16.55 -21.20 6.62
N GLU A 215 15.95 -20.01 6.74
CA GLU A 215 15.62 -19.18 5.59
C GLU A 215 16.88 -18.69 4.87
N ASN A 216 17.86 -18.18 5.61
CA ASN A 216 19.13 -17.72 5.06
C ASN A 216 19.86 -18.83 4.29
N ASP A 217 19.98 -20.01 4.91
CA ASP A 217 20.59 -21.19 4.29
C ASP A 217 19.85 -21.63 3.03
N PHE A 218 18.51 -21.64 3.07
CA PHE A 218 17.70 -22.00 1.93
C PHE A 218 17.93 -21.04 0.76
N ILE A 219 17.95 -19.73 1.00
CA ILE A 219 18.20 -18.74 -0.05
C ILE A 219 19.61 -18.86 -0.60
N LEU A 220 20.62 -18.96 0.28
CA LEU A 220 22.01 -19.10 -0.14
C LEU A 220 22.21 -20.29 -1.08
N LYS A 221 21.60 -21.44 -0.74
CA LYS A 221 21.67 -22.68 -1.52
C LYS A 221 20.89 -22.62 -2.84
N ASN A 222 19.78 -21.86 -2.89
CA ASN A 222 18.83 -21.89 -4.02
C ASN A 222 18.76 -20.58 -4.81
N LEU A 223 19.68 -19.65 -4.59
CA LEU A 223 19.63 -18.28 -5.11
C LEU A 223 19.33 -18.19 -6.61
N ASP A 224 20.07 -18.92 -7.44
CA ASP A 224 19.92 -18.86 -8.90
C ASP A 224 18.56 -19.41 -9.35
N GLY A 225 18.10 -20.49 -8.69
CA GLY A 225 16.79 -21.07 -8.95
C GLY A 225 15.65 -20.15 -8.53
N LEU A 226 15.78 -19.49 -7.38
CA LEU A 226 14.82 -18.48 -6.90
C LEU A 226 14.76 -17.28 -7.82
N THR A 227 15.91 -16.78 -8.29
CA THR A 227 16.00 -15.66 -9.24
C THR A 227 15.26 -15.98 -10.53
N LYS A 228 15.58 -17.11 -11.18
CA LYS A 228 14.91 -17.55 -12.42
C LYS A 228 13.42 -17.77 -12.22
N LYS A 229 13.02 -18.37 -11.09
CA LYS A 229 11.60 -18.60 -10.75
C LYS A 229 10.85 -17.28 -10.58
N HIS A 230 11.45 -16.31 -9.90
CA HIS A 230 10.85 -15.00 -9.68
C HIS A 230 10.74 -14.21 -11.00
N GLU A 231 11.80 -14.17 -11.82
CA GLU A 231 11.77 -13.54 -13.15
C GLU A 231 10.69 -14.14 -14.05
N LYS A 232 10.59 -15.48 -14.08
CA LYS A 232 9.53 -16.18 -14.83
C LYS A 232 8.14 -15.81 -14.32
N TYR A 233 7.96 -15.75 -12.99
CA TYR A 233 6.71 -15.36 -12.38
C TYR A 233 6.29 -13.94 -12.80
N ILE A 234 7.19 -12.95 -12.66
CA ILE A 234 6.93 -11.55 -13.03
C ILE A 234 6.69 -11.41 -14.53
N SER A 235 7.48 -12.09 -15.37
CA SER A 235 7.24 -12.10 -16.81
C SER A 235 5.84 -12.63 -17.14
N ASN A 236 5.42 -13.74 -16.54
CA ASN A 236 4.09 -14.30 -16.75
C ASN A 236 2.98 -13.37 -16.27
N LEU A 237 3.17 -12.70 -15.13
CA LEU A 237 2.23 -11.71 -14.60
C LEU A 237 2.06 -10.54 -15.58
N LEU A 238 3.17 -9.92 -15.98
CA LEU A 238 3.16 -8.69 -16.77
C LEU A 238 2.82 -8.91 -18.25
N ASN A 239 3.07 -10.10 -18.80
CA ASN A 239 2.70 -10.42 -20.17
C ASN A 239 1.19 -10.57 -20.39
N LYS A 240 0.38 -10.70 -19.32
CA LYS A 240 -1.08 -10.70 -19.41
C LYS A 240 -1.65 -9.38 -19.93
N PHE A 241 -0.88 -8.30 -19.80
CA PHE A 241 -1.32 -6.96 -20.09
C PHE A 241 -0.34 -6.27 -21.04
N ASN A 242 -0.79 -5.94 -22.25
CA ASN A 242 0.02 -5.24 -23.23
C ASN A 242 -0.75 -4.12 -23.89
N HIS A 243 -0.05 -3.03 -24.18
CA HIS A 243 -0.60 -1.90 -24.92
C HIS A 243 0.35 -1.47 -26.05
N LYS A 244 -0.22 -0.91 -27.13
CA LYS A 244 0.56 -0.46 -28.30
C LYS A 244 1.41 0.77 -27.97
N ASN A 245 0.83 1.76 -27.29
CA ASN A 245 1.56 2.89 -26.76
C ASN A 245 2.46 2.44 -25.61
N LYS A 246 3.75 2.74 -25.73
CA LYS A 246 4.82 2.31 -24.82
C LYS A 246 4.67 2.87 -23.40
N GLU A 247 4.28 4.12 -23.23
CA GLU A 247 4.11 4.76 -21.92
C GLU A 247 2.93 4.13 -21.17
N ILE A 248 1.81 3.92 -21.88
CA ILE A 248 0.63 3.23 -21.33
C ILE A 248 0.99 1.78 -20.98
N ASP A 249 1.78 1.10 -21.82
CA ASP A 249 2.24 -0.27 -21.58
C ASP A 249 3.07 -0.39 -20.29
N PHE A 250 4.04 0.51 -20.09
CA PHE A 250 4.83 0.55 -18.87
C PHE A 250 4.00 0.96 -17.65
N SER A 251 3.09 1.92 -17.78
CA SER A 251 2.19 2.33 -16.70
C SER A 251 1.30 1.17 -16.22
N LEU A 252 0.77 0.38 -17.15
CA LEU A 252 -0.03 -0.81 -16.84
C LEU A 252 0.79 -1.91 -16.17
N LYS A 253 2.04 -2.09 -16.60
CA LYS A 253 2.98 -3.05 -15.99
C LYS A 253 3.38 -2.61 -14.58
N CYS A 254 3.67 -1.33 -14.38
CA CYS A 254 3.96 -0.76 -13.06
C CYS A 254 2.79 -0.94 -12.10
N SER A 255 1.57 -0.59 -12.54
CA SER A 255 0.35 -0.72 -11.73
C SER A 255 0.05 -2.18 -11.38
N THR A 256 0.18 -3.09 -12.36
CA THR A 256 0.02 -4.53 -12.12
C THR A 256 1.03 -5.07 -11.13
N ASN A 257 2.31 -4.71 -11.30
CA ASN A 257 3.38 -5.18 -10.41
C ASN A 257 3.21 -4.64 -8.99
N ALA A 258 2.89 -3.35 -8.84
CA ALA A 258 2.66 -2.72 -7.56
C ALA A 258 1.50 -3.37 -6.81
N LEU A 259 0.36 -3.62 -7.50
CA LEU A 259 -0.77 -4.28 -6.89
C LEU A 259 -0.46 -5.74 -6.50
N ASP A 260 0.27 -6.49 -7.32
CA ASP A 260 0.72 -7.85 -6.94
C ASP A 260 1.66 -7.82 -5.74
N GLN A 261 2.56 -6.84 -5.66
CA GLN A 261 3.49 -6.67 -4.55
C GLN A 261 2.79 -6.29 -3.22
N LEU A 262 1.64 -5.62 -3.27
CA LEU A 262 0.82 -5.34 -2.09
C LEU A 262 -0.01 -6.55 -1.64
N THR A 263 -0.04 -7.65 -2.40
CA THR A 263 -0.73 -8.87 -1.97
C THR A 263 0.03 -9.57 -0.86
N ALA A 264 -0.71 -10.07 0.13
CA ALA A 264 -0.24 -10.93 1.21
C ALA A 264 -1.26 -12.05 1.45
N ASP A 265 -0.91 -13.06 2.25
CA ASP A 265 -1.75 -14.25 2.45
C ASP A 265 -3.16 -13.92 2.99
N GLN A 266 -3.33 -12.82 3.73
CA GLN A 266 -4.61 -12.42 4.32
C GLN A 266 -5.37 -11.37 3.51
N GLY A 267 -4.78 -10.81 2.46
CA GLY A 267 -5.41 -9.70 1.75
C GLY A 267 -4.49 -8.84 0.90
N ILE A 268 -4.89 -7.60 0.73
CA ILE A 268 -4.13 -6.58 0.00
C ILE A 268 -3.83 -5.44 0.97
N LEU A 269 -2.56 -5.12 1.17
CA LEU A 269 -2.15 -3.98 2.00
C LEU A 269 -2.60 -2.68 1.35
N ALA A 270 -3.04 -1.71 2.15
CA ALA A 270 -3.53 -0.44 1.62
C ALA A 270 -2.43 0.38 0.92
N GLY A 271 -1.20 0.32 1.42
CA GLY A 271 -0.06 0.93 0.74
C GLY A 271 1.19 0.93 1.59
N LEU A 272 2.35 0.76 0.97
CA LEU A 272 3.63 0.84 1.66
C LEU A 272 4.29 2.21 1.42
N PRO A 273 5.04 2.76 2.39
CA PRO A 273 5.40 2.14 3.68
C PRO A 273 4.43 2.42 4.84
N TRP A 274 3.53 3.41 4.72
CA TRP A 274 2.73 3.92 5.86
C TRP A 274 1.48 3.11 6.19
N PHE A 275 0.87 2.42 5.22
CA PHE A 275 -0.42 1.76 5.38
C PHE A 275 -0.31 0.24 5.17
N PHE A 276 0.56 -0.38 5.95
CA PHE A 276 0.77 -1.83 5.94
C PHE A 276 -0.37 -2.63 6.61
N GLN A 277 -1.50 -1.99 6.92
CA GLN A 277 -2.71 -2.65 7.40
C GLN A 277 -3.65 -2.99 6.23
N TYR A 278 -4.56 -3.93 6.49
CA TYR A 278 -5.68 -4.22 5.60
C TYR A 278 -6.82 -3.24 5.86
N TRP A 279 -7.08 -2.37 4.90
CA TRP A 279 -8.24 -1.47 4.91
C TRP A 279 -9.31 -2.01 3.98
N ALA A 280 -10.54 -2.16 4.50
CA ALA A 280 -11.61 -2.82 3.77
C ALA A 280 -11.89 -2.13 2.43
N ARG A 281 -11.89 -0.80 2.43
CA ARG A 281 -12.12 0.02 1.24
C ARG A 281 -11.06 -0.22 0.16
N ASP A 282 -9.79 -0.06 0.52
CA ASP A 282 -8.63 -0.22 -0.35
C ASP A 282 -8.55 -1.62 -0.95
N GLU A 283 -8.80 -2.64 -0.13
CA GLU A 283 -8.93 -4.02 -0.60
C GLU A 283 -10.03 -4.12 -1.67
N LEU A 284 -11.25 -3.68 -1.36
CA LEU A 284 -12.42 -3.80 -2.23
C LEU A 284 -12.28 -3.02 -3.55
N PHE A 285 -11.69 -1.82 -3.54
CA PHE A 285 -11.39 -1.08 -4.78
C PHE A 285 -10.40 -1.85 -5.67
N SER A 286 -9.38 -2.44 -5.04
CA SER A 286 -8.31 -3.18 -5.71
C SER A 286 -8.77 -4.53 -6.26
N LEU A 287 -9.83 -5.12 -5.72
CA LEU A 287 -10.27 -6.49 -6.05
C LEU A 287 -10.55 -6.73 -7.53
N LYS A 288 -11.12 -5.76 -8.24
CA LYS A 288 -11.44 -5.94 -9.66
C LYS A 288 -10.16 -6.15 -10.47
N ALA A 289 -9.17 -5.28 -10.28
CA ALA A 289 -7.88 -5.42 -10.94
C ALA A 289 -7.12 -6.67 -10.46
N CYS A 290 -7.11 -6.94 -9.15
CA CYS A 290 -6.47 -8.12 -8.58
C CYS A 290 -7.06 -9.42 -9.16
N SER A 291 -8.38 -9.48 -9.37
CA SER A 291 -9.04 -10.68 -9.91
C SER A 291 -8.56 -11.08 -11.31
N LEU A 292 -8.02 -10.14 -12.09
CA LEU A 292 -7.48 -10.38 -13.43
C LEU A 292 -6.20 -11.24 -13.41
N PHE A 293 -5.46 -11.24 -12.31
CA PHE A 293 -4.22 -12.02 -12.20
C PHE A 293 -4.16 -12.95 -10.98
N ASN A 294 -4.96 -12.72 -9.95
CA ASN A 294 -5.06 -13.53 -8.74
C ASN A 294 -6.52 -13.64 -8.24
N LYS A 295 -7.36 -14.30 -9.04
CA LYS A 295 -8.78 -14.51 -8.72
C LYS A 295 -9.01 -15.22 -7.39
N SER A 296 -8.13 -16.15 -7.00
CA SER A 296 -8.24 -16.89 -5.73
C SER A 296 -8.15 -15.97 -4.51
N LEU A 297 -7.14 -15.09 -4.46
CA LEU A 297 -7.02 -14.09 -3.40
C LEU A 297 -8.22 -13.14 -3.40
N ALA A 298 -8.65 -12.68 -4.57
CA ALA A 298 -9.80 -11.80 -4.66
C ALA A 298 -11.09 -12.44 -4.08
N ILE A 299 -11.30 -13.72 -4.37
CA ILE A 299 -12.41 -14.53 -3.83
C ILE A 299 -12.31 -14.70 -2.31
N GLN A 300 -11.10 -14.89 -1.77
CA GLN A 300 -10.84 -15.02 -0.34
C GLN A 300 -11.16 -13.71 0.39
N VAL A 301 -10.67 -12.57 -0.11
CA VAL A 301 -10.94 -11.24 0.47
C VAL A 301 -12.44 -10.91 0.41
N LEU A 302 -13.13 -11.24 -0.68
CA LEU A 302 -14.59 -11.11 -0.76
C LEU A 302 -15.30 -11.91 0.33
N ASN A 303 -14.88 -13.16 0.57
CA ASN A 303 -15.49 -14.00 1.60
C ASN A 303 -15.24 -13.44 2.99
N LYS A 304 -14.01 -13.03 3.30
CA LYS A 304 -13.63 -12.37 4.56
C LYS A 304 -14.56 -11.20 4.91
N HIS A 305 -14.78 -10.30 3.94
CA HIS A 305 -15.65 -9.14 4.14
C HIS A 305 -17.14 -9.50 4.18
N THR A 306 -17.57 -10.51 3.41
CA THR A 306 -18.94 -11.06 3.48
C THR A 306 -19.24 -11.61 4.87
N GLU A 307 -18.36 -12.43 5.42
CA GLU A 307 -18.50 -13.04 6.74
C GLU A 307 -18.52 -11.97 7.84
N THR A 308 -17.68 -10.94 7.69
CA THR A 308 -17.67 -9.79 8.61
C THR A 308 -18.99 -9.05 8.59
N LEU A 309 -19.52 -8.74 7.40
CA LEU A 309 -20.81 -8.07 7.23
C LEU A 309 -21.96 -8.91 7.81
N VAL A 310 -22.01 -10.21 7.54
CA VAL A 310 -23.06 -11.11 8.06
C VAL A 310 -23.01 -11.21 9.57
N ARG A 311 -21.81 -11.35 10.16
CA ARG A 311 -21.64 -11.50 11.62
C ARG A 311 -21.84 -10.22 12.40
N LYS A 312 -21.28 -9.10 11.92
CA LYS A 312 -21.25 -7.82 12.66
C LYS A 312 -22.30 -6.82 12.20
N GLY A 313 -23.00 -7.09 11.10
CA GLY A 313 -23.97 -6.17 10.50
C GLY A 313 -23.37 -5.00 9.73
N ASN A 314 -22.06 -4.73 9.85
CA ASN A 314 -21.35 -3.65 9.17
C ASN A 314 -19.91 -4.07 8.80
N ILE A 315 -19.30 -3.33 7.87
CA ILE A 315 -17.87 -3.41 7.55
C ILE A 315 -17.15 -2.26 8.24
N TYR A 316 -16.09 -2.59 8.99
CA TYR A 316 -15.22 -1.63 9.65
C TYR A 316 -14.06 -1.25 8.71
N SER A 317 -13.57 -0.02 8.83
CA SER A 317 -12.54 0.53 7.95
C SER A 317 -11.25 -0.29 7.98
N ASN A 318 -10.82 -0.71 9.17
CA ASN A 318 -9.73 -1.66 9.38
C ASN A 318 -9.95 -2.43 10.70
N LYS A 319 -9.12 -3.44 10.99
CA LYS A 319 -9.27 -4.29 12.19
C LYS A 319 -9.02 -3.59 13.54
N TYR A 320 -8.36 -2.44 13.53
CA TYR A 320 -7.99 -1.65 14.70
C TYR A 320 -8.92 -0.45 14.94
N SER A 321 -9.85 -0.19 14.02
CA SER A 321 -10.74 0.96 14.06
C SER A 321 -12.17 0.54 14.37
N ASN A 322 -12.84 1.33 15.21
CA ASN A 322 -14.28 1.24 15.43
C ASN A 322 -15.08 2.01 14.36
N LEU A 323 -14.41 2.70 13.43
CA LEU A 323 -15.03 3.46 12.36
C LEU A 323 -15.58 2.51 11.28
N THR A 324 -16.88 2.59 11.05
CA THR A 324 -17.58 1.93 9.94
C THR A 324 -17.26 2.58 8.60
N ALA A 325 -17.18 1.78 7.54
CA ALA A 325 -16.99 2.26 6.17
C ALA A 325 -18.31 2.10 5.40
N LYS A 326 -19.09 3.18 5.27
CA LYS A 326 -20.43 3.13 4.66
C LYS A 326 -20.37 2.75 3.19
N ASP A 327 -19.32 3.19 2.50
CA ASP A 327 -19.04 2.90 1.10
C ASP A 327 -18.53 1.47 0.86
N ALA A 328 -17.99 0.79 1.88
CA ALA A 328 -17.46 -0.57 1.75
C ALA A 328 -18.57 -1.62 1.47
N THR A 329 -19.74 -1.49 2.09
CA THR A 329 -20.85 -2.45 1.89
C THR A 329 -21.36 -2.51 0.45
N PRO A 330 -21.75 -1.38 -0.19
CA PRO A 330 -22.19 -1.44 -1.58
C PRO A 330 -21.03 -1.75 -2.54
N LEU A 331 -19.79 -1.36 -2.19
CA LEU A 331 -18.61 -1.75 -2.97
C LEU A 331 -18.39 -3.27 -2.92
N LEU A 332 -18.55 -3.92 -1.77
CA LEU A 332 -18.49 -5.38 -1.62
C LEU A 332 -19.52 -6.07 -2.52
N ALA A 333 -20.74 -5.56 -2.57
CA ALA A 333 -21.80 -6.09 -3.44
C ALA A 333 -21.42 -5.99 -4.93
N LEU A 334 -20.91 -4.84 -5.35
CA LEU A 334 -20.42 -4.64 -6.71
C LEU A 334 -19.31 -5.62 -7.07
N ARG A 335 -18.30 -5.77 -6.20
CA ARG A 335 -17.19 -6.69 -6.49
C ARG A 335 -17.62 -8.15 -6.49
N ALA A 336 -18.62 -8.51 -5.68
CA ALA A 336 -19.19 -9.84 -5.70
C ALA A 336 -19.96 -10.14 -7.00
N ASP A 337 -20.67 -9.16 -7.55
CA ASP A 337 -21.28 -9.23 -8.88
C ASP A 337 -20.21 -9.41 -9.96
N GLU A 338 -19.20 -8.53 -10.00
CA GLU A 338 -18.15 -8.52 -11.02
C GLU A 338 -17.25 -9.78 -11.02
N ILE A 339 -16.95 -10.36 -9.84
CA ILE A 339 -15.92 -11.41 -9.71
C ILE A 339 -16.53 -12.80 -9.56
N LYS A 340 -17.66 -12.91 -8.84
CA LYS A 340 -18.30 -14.18 -8.48
C LYS A 340 -19.63 -14.43 -9.18
N ASN A 341 -20.07 -13.54 -10.07
CA ASN A 341 -21.36 -13.65 -10.74
C ASN A 341 -22.52 -13.87 -9.73
N GLY A 342 -22.56 -13.06 -8.67
CA GLY A 342 -23.67 -13.08 -7.71
C GLY A 342 -23.46 -14.01 -6.50
N ASN A 343 -22.50 -13.68 -5.63
CA ASN A 343 -22.34 -14.36 -4.34
C ASN A 343 -23.63 -14.27 -3.50
N TYR A 344 -24.38 -15.38 -3.42
CA TYR A 344 -25.71 -15.48 -2.81
C TYR A 344 -25.77 -15.01 -1.35
N LYS A 345 -24.67 -15.12 -0.57
CA LYS A 345 -24.67 -14.71 0.85
C LYS A 345 -24.77 -13.20 1.05
N ILE A 346 -24.04 -12.41 0.26
CA ILE A 346 -24.15 -10.93 0.29
C ILE A 346 -25.54 -10.52 -0.16
N ILE A 347 -26.06 -11.19 -1.20
CA ILE A 347 -27.38 -10.93 -1.75
C ILE A 347 -28.44 -11.16 -0.68
N LEU A 348 -28.41 -12.27 0.05
CA LEU A 348 -29.36 -12.54 1.15
C LEU A 348 -29.31 -11.47 2.24
N TYR A 349 -28.12 -11.01 2.63
CA TYR A 349 -27.96 -9.97 3.64
C TYR A 349 -28.52 -8.60 3.18
N LEU A 350 -28.27 -8.25 1.92
CA LEU A 350 -28.73 -7.00 1.30
C LEU A 350 -30.20 -7.08 0.86
N ASN A 351 -30.77 -8.28 0.71
CA ASN A 351 -32.15 -8.51 0.32
C ASN A 351 -33.13 -8.30 1.50
N ASN A 352 -32.87 -7.29 2.34
CA ASN A 352 -33.76 -6.86 3.40
C ASN A 352 -34.13 -5.38 3.18
N PRO A 353 -35.27 -5.10 2.52
CA PRO A 353 -35.66 -3.74 2.12
C PRO A 353 -35.98 -2.81 3.30
N VAL A 354 -36.23 -3.34 4.50
CA VAL A 354 -36.40 -2.53 5.73
C VAL A 354 -35.12 -1.75 6.08
N LYS A 355 -33.96 -2.13 5.49
CA LYS A 355 -32.68 -1.48 5.76
C LYS A 355 -32.40 -0.21 4.94
N TYR A 356 -33.23 0.15 3.96
CA TYR A 356 -32.93 1.27 3.06
C TYR A 356 -33.87 2.47 3.29
N SER A 357 -33.31 3.56 3.79
CA SER A 357 -33.90 4.90 3.70
C SER A 357 -33.50 5.57 2.39
N ILE A 358 -34.37 6.37 1.79
CA ILE A 358 -34.02 7.27 0.69
C ILE A 358 -34.17 8.71 1.20
N PRO A 359 -33.11 9.54 1.15
CA PRO A 359 -31.77 9.23 0.66
C PRO A 359 -30.96 8.29 1.59
N ILE A 360 -29.85 7.77 1.08
CA ILE A 360 -28.90 7.00 1.89
C ILE A 360 -27.99 7.99 2.62
N GLU A 361 -27.96 7.91 3.94
CA GLU A 361 -27.13 8.77 4.79
C GLU A 361 -25.93 8.02 5.38
N ASN A 362 -24.85 8.75 5.59
CA ASN A 362 -23.64 8.30 6.27
C ASN A 362 -23.31 9.19 7.48
N ASN A 363 -22.68 8.61 8.49
CA ASN A 363 -22.11 9.38 9.60
C ASN A 363 -20.81 10.06 9.17
N ALA A 364 -20.31 10.96 10.02
CA ALA A 364 -19.02 11.60 9.83
C ALA A 364 -17.92 10.54 9.63
N LEU A 365 -17.01 10.79 8.68
CA LEU A 365 -15.83 9.97 8.38
C LEU A 365 -16.12 8.55 7.86
N GLU A 366 -17.37 8.19 7.55
CA GLU A 366 -17.67 6.87 6.98
C GLU A 366 -17.39 6.75 5.47
N THR A 367 -16.98 7.84 4.81
CA THR A 367 -16.61 7.88 3.38
C THR A 367 -15.13 7.62 3.17
N TRP A 368 -14.66 7.46 1.92
CA TRP A 368 -13.23 7.37 1.62
C TRP A 368 -12.40 8.59 2.00
N MET A 369 -13.02 9.76 2.14
CA MET A 369 -12.41 10.92 2.76
C MET A 369 -12.74 10.90 4.26
N ASP A 370 -11.99 10.12 5.02
CA ASP A 370 -12.20 9.81 6.44
C ASP A 370 -11.30 10.62 7.39
N THR A 371 -10.77 11.74 6.92
CA THR A 371 -10.03 12.73 7.72
C THR A 371 -10.86 14.02 7.84
N ALA A 372 -10.97 14.57 9.06
CA ALA A 372 -11.70 15.81 9.31
C ALA A 372 -10.77 17.03 9.30
N SER A 373 -11.23 18.15 8.73
CA SER A 373 -10.59 19.46 8.93
C SER A 373 -11.66 20.55 9.10
N GLY A 374 -11.65 21.22 10.26
CA GLY A 374 -12.73 22.13 10.64
C GLY A 374 -14.08 21.42 10.66
N ASN A 375 -15.05 21.95 9.90
CA ASN A 375 -16.39 21.38 9.77
C ASN A 375 -16.54 20.38 8.59
N ASP A 376 -15.46 20.10 7.85
CA ASP A 376 -15.48 19.15 6.75
C ASP A 376 -15.27 17.71 7.24
N ASN A 377 -16.37 17.00 7.51
CA ASN A 377 -16.37 15.60 7.96
C ASN A 377 -17.19 14.66 7.06
N ARG A 378 -17.72 15.21 5.96
CA ARG A 378 -18.55 14.55 4.94
C ARG A 378 -19.71 13.67 5.44
N SER A 379 -20.35 14.01 6.56
CA SER A 379 -21.59 13.35 6.98
C SER A 379 -22.79 13.68 6.06
N GLY A 380 -23.86 12.90 6.16
CA GLY A 380 -25.12 13.13 5.44
C GLY A 380 -25.23 12.41 4.10
N VAL A 381 -25.77 13.09 3.08
CA VAL A 381 -26.01 12.51 1.74
C VAL A 381 -24.83 12.81 0.82
N ARG A 382 -24.11 11.78 0.37
CA ARG A 382 -22.92 11.89 -0.50
C ARG A 382 -23.10 11.20 -1.84
N ILE A 383 -22.66 11.86 -2.91
CA ILE A 383 -23.00 11.48 -4.28
C ILE A 383 -22.47 10.10 -4.68
N GLU A 384 -21.24 9.75 -4.29
CA GLU A 384 -20.64 8.47 -4.59
C GLU A 384 -21.36 7.32 -3.88
N ILE A 385 -21.83 7.56 -2.64
CA ILE A 385 -22.63 6.58 -1.89
C ILE A 385 -23.96 6.35 -2.62
N GLN A 386 -24.65 7.42 -3.03
CA GLN A 386 -25.92 7.28 -3.73
C GLN A 386 -25.75 6.48 -5.04
N ALA A 387 -24.70 6.78 -5.82
CA ALA A 387 -24.41 6.08 -7.06
C ALA A 387 -24.07 4.60 -6.84
N MET A 388 -23.29 4.28 -5.79
CA MET A 388 -23.03 2.89 -5.41
C MET A 388 -24.32 2.15 -5.08
N TYR A 389 -25.25 2.77 -4.34
CA TYR A 389 -26.53 2.14 -3.99
C TYR A 389 -27.48 1.99 -5.18
N LEU A 390 -27.52 2.93 -6.13
CA LEU A 390 -28.22 2.73 -7.41
C LEU A 390 -27.73 1.46 -8.11
N ARG A 391 -26.41 1.27 -8.16
CA ARG A 391 -25.82 0.05 -8.73
C ARG A 391 -26.21 -1.20 -7.94
N VAL A 392 -26.23 -1.13 -6.61
CA VAL A 392 -26.70 -2.24 -5.76
C VAL A 392 -28.16 -2.60 -6.06
N PHE A 393 -29.06 -1.63 -6.18
CA PHE A 393 -30.46 -1.89 -6.51
C PHE A 393 -30.60 -2.53 -7.90
N SER A 394 -29.85 -2.06 -8.88
CA SER A 394 -29.79 -2.66 -10.22
C SER A 394 -29.35 -4.13 -10.18
N ILE A 395 -28.30 -4.43 -9.40
CA ILE A 395 -27.80 -5.80 -9.18
C ILE A 395 -28.88 -6.67 -8.51
N LEU A 396 -29.48 -6.18 -7.41
CA LEU A 396 -30.51 -6.91 -6.68
C LEU A 396 -31.74 -7.18 -7.55
N TYR A 397 -32.20 -6.22 -8.35
CA TYR A 397 -33.27 -6.45 -9.32
C TYR A 397 -32.87 -7.48 -10.38
N GLY A 398 -31.65 -7.36 -10.93
CA GLY A 398 -31.13 -8.29 -11.92
C GLY A 398 -31.18 -9.75 -11.45
N LEU A 399 -30.83 -9.97 -10.18
CA LEU A 399 -30.75 -11.29 -9.53
C LEU A 399 -32.10 -11.83 -9.04
N THR A 400 -32.93 -10.98 -8.43
CA THR A 400 -34.17 -11.41 -7.75
C THR A 400 -35.42 -11.22 -8.60
N LYS A 401 -35.37 -10.35 -9.61
CA LYS A 401 -36.51 -9.82 -10.37
C LYS A 401 -37.59 -9.13 -9.52
N ASP A 402 -37.27 -8.78 -8.27
CA ASP A 402 -38.18 -8.09 -7.37
C ASP A 402 -38.31 -6.62 -7.74
N LYS A 403 -39.52 -6.21 -8.16
CA LYS A 403 -39.81 -4.85 -8.63
C LYS A 403 -39.51 -3.77 -7.59
N ARG A 404 -39.51 -4.11 -6.29
CA ARG A 404 -39.17 -3.15 -5.21
C ARG A 404 -37.81 -2.51 -5.41
N TYR A 405 -36.81 -3.25 -5.91
CA TYR A 405 -35.48 -2.70 -6.17
C TYR A 405 -35.47 -1.70 -7.33
N LYS A 406 -36.29 -1.95 -8.36
CA LYS A 406 -36.47 -1.01 -9.47
C LYS A 406 -37.15 0.28 -8.99
N ASP A 407 -38.10 0.18 -8.07
CA ASP A 407 -38.77 1.34 -7.47
C ASP A 407 -37.80 2.14 -6.59
N LEU A 408 -36.96 1.47 -5.77
CA LEU A 408 -35.91 2.12 -4.98
C LEU A 408 -34.88 2.84 -5.88
N GLU A 409 -34.42 2.18 -6.95
CA GLU A 409 -33.50 2.76 -7.95
C GLU A 409 -34.11 4.02 -8.62
N LYS A 410 -35.37 3.94 -9.05
CA LYS A 410 -36.10 5.07 -9.64
C LYS A 410 -36.26 6.24 -8.65
N ASN A 411 -36.67 5.94 -7.41
CA ASN A 411 -36.89 6.96 -6.38
C ASN A 411 -35.58 7.65 -5.99
N LEU A 412 -34.50 6.90 -5.82
CA LEU A 412 -33.18 7.46 -5.52
C LEU A 412 -32.65 8.29 -6.70
N THR A 413 -32.83 7.83 -7.93
CA THR A 413 -32.46 8.61 -9.14
C THR A 413 -33.21 9.94 -9.17
N ALA A 414 -34.53 9.93 -8.94
CA ALA A 414 -35.33 11.15 -8.90
C ALA A 414 -34.86 12.10 -7.79
N TYR A 415 -34.54 11.57 -6.60
CA TYR A 415 -34.00 12.34 -5.50
C TYR A 415 -32.66 13.02 -5.87
N ILE A 416 -31.71 12.28 -6.44
CA ILE A 416 -30.40 12.82 -6.83
C ILE A 416 -30.58 13.91 -7.90
N ARG A 417 -31.39 13.63 -8.94
CA ARG A 417 -31.64 14.59 -10.02
C ARG A 417 -32.29 15.88 -9.52
N LYS A 418 -33.18 15.79 -8.52
CA LYS A 418 -33.85 16.94 -7.92
C LYS A 418 -32.92 17.76 -6.99
N ASN A 419 -32.14 17.09 -6.14
CA ASN A 419 -31.47 17.74 -5.02
C ASN A 419 -29.97 17.96 -5.22
N LEU A 420 -29.30 17.11 -6.01
CA LEU A 420 -27.84 17.13 -6.19
C LEU A 420 -27.42 17.59 -7.59
N PHE A 421 -28.28 17.49 -8.60
CA PHE A 421 -27.96 17.92 -9.96
C PHE A 421 -28.63 19.25 -10.31
N ARG A 422 -27.84 20.24 -10.72
CA ARG A 422 -28.33 21.57 -11.13
C ARG A 422 -28.03 21.88 -12.60
N GLY A 423 -28.36 20.95 -13.50
CA GLY A 423 -28.26 21.10 -14.96
C GLY A 423 -26.83 21.17 -15.55
N LYS A 424 -25.87 21.74 -14.81
CA LYS A 424 -24.46 21.88 -15.22
C LYS A 424 -23.48 21.29 -14.21
N LYS A 425 -23.89 21.13 -12.95
CA LYS A 425 -23.03 20.69 -11.84
C LYS A 425 -23.75 19.63 -11.03
N LEU A 426 -23.01 18.58 -10.67
CA LEU A 426 -23.39 17.59 -9.68
C LEU A 426 -22.67 17.92 -8.38
N LYS A 427 -23.43 18.07 -7.29
CA LYS A 427 -22.92 18.39 -5.96
C LYS A 427 -22.19 17.21 -5.33
N ASP A 428 -21.23 17.47 -4.44
CA ASP A 428 -20.60 16.43 -3.62
C ASP A 428 -21.60 15.80 -2.65
N GLY A 429 -22.46 16.63 -2.06
CA GLY A 429 -23.49 16.19 -1.13
C GLY A 429 -24.65 17.15 -0.98
N LEU A 430 -25.65 16.75 -0.20
CA LEU A 430 -26.76 17.64 0.15
C LEU A 430 -26.21 18.81 0.96
N ASN A 431 -26.52 20.04 0.53
CA ASN A 431 -25.98 21.29 1.09
C ASN A 431 -24.45 21.46 0.98
N ASP A 432 -23.77 20.65 0.14
CA ASP A 432 -22.34 20.76 -0.13
C ASP A 432 -22.11 21.02 -1.63
N GLU A 433 -21.85 22.27 -1.98
CA GLU A 433 -21.60 22.69 -3.37
C GLU A 433 -20.12 22.64 -3.75
N THR A 434 -19.26 22.18 -2.84
CA THR A 434 -17.82 22.07 -3.07
C THR A 434 -17.53 21.15 -4.25
N THR A 435 -16.64 21.57 -5.14
CA THR A 435 -16.21 20.72 -6.25
C THR A 435 -15.20 19.69 -5.75
N ARG A 436 -15.50 18.40 -5.92
CA ARG A 436 -14.67 17.26 -5.46
C ARG A 436 -14.62 16.15 -6.53
N PRO A 437 -13.61 15.27 -6.50
CA PRO A 437 -13.48 14.18 -7.48
C PRO A 437 -14.54 13.07 -7.32
N ASN A 438 -15.42 13.12 -6.32
CA ASN A 438 -16.45 12.10 -6.05
C ASN A 438 -17.46 11.93 -7.19
N ILE A 439 -17.63 12.95 -8.04
CA ILE A 439 -18.44 12.84 -9.25
C ILE A 439 -17.91 11.80 -10.24
N PHE A 440 -16.59 11.57 -10.28
CA PHE A 440 -15.99 10.55 -11.15
C PHE A 440 -16.26 9.15 -10.62
N LEU A 441 -16.29 8.99 -9.28
CA LEU A 441 -16.74 7.76 -8.64
C LEU A 441 -18.22 7.51 -8.94
N ALA A 442 -19.07 8.54 -8.86
CA ALA A 442 -20.48 8.43 -9.20
C ALA A 442 -20.68 7.95 -10.64
N TYR A 443 -19.96 8.53 -11.60
CA TYR A 443 -19.97 8.05 -13.00
C TYR A 443 -19.43 6.63 -13.14
N TYR A 444 -18.33 6.29 -12.45
CA TYR A 444 -17.74 4.95 -12.47
C TYR A 444 -18.75 3.87 -11.99
N PHE A 445 -19.51 4.17 -10.93
CA PHE A 445 -20.46 3.21 -10.36
C PHE A 445 -21.80 3.17 -11.10
N TYR A 446 -22.30 4.30 -11.58
CA TYR A 446 -23.61 4.40 -12.20
C TYR A 446 -23.64 5.46 -13.31
N PRO A 447 -23.09 5.16 -14.50
CA PRO A 447 -22.98 6.13 -15.59
C PRO A 447 -24.34 6.57 -16.14
N ASP A 448 -25.39 5.78 -15.97
CA ASP A 448 -26.75 6.09 -16.47
C ASP A 448 -27.49 7.13 -15.60
N LEU A 449 -26.91 7.61 -14.50
CA LEU A 449 -27.50 8.65 -13.64
C LEU A 449 -27.80 9.94 -14.42
N LEU A 450 -26.88 10.31 -15.30
CA LEU A 450 -26.98 11.47 -16.17
C LEU A 450 -26.74 11.06 -17.62
N SER A 451 -27.28 11.83 -18.55
CA SER A 451 -26.96 11.67 -19.98
C SER A 451 -25.48 11.97 -20.24
N LYS A 452 -24.95 11.43 -21.35
CA LYS A 452 -23.58 11.70 -21.80
C LYS A 452 -23.27 13.21 -21.88
N LYS A 453 -24.20 14.02 -22.36
CA LYS A 453 -24.05 15.49 -22.46
C LYS A 453 -23.96 16.15 -21.08
N GLU A 454 -24.80 15.73 -20.14
CA GLU A 454 -24.78 16.23 -18.76
C GLU A 454 -23.47 15.83 -18.04
N TRP A 455 -22.97 14.61 -18.25
CA TRP A 455 -21.68 14.18 -17.71
C TRP A 455 -20.52 14.98 -18.27
N ILE A 456 -20.45 15.17 -19.59
CA ILE A 456 -19.42 16.01 -20.22
C ILE A 456 -19.47 17.43 -19.63
N THR A 457 -20.67 17.99 -19.47
CA THR A 457 -20.85 19.33 -18.87
C THR A 457 -20.32 19.37 -17.44
N THR A 458 -20.67 18.37 -16.62
CA THR A 458 -20.25 18.25 -15.22
C THR A 458 -18.74 18.08 -15.09
N PHE A 459 -18.11 17.28 -15.97
CA PHE A 459 -16.67 17.09 -15.96
C PHE A 459 -15.93 18.34 -16.43
N ASN A 460 -16.39 18.98 -17.51
CA ASN A 460 -15.79 20.21 -18.02
C ASN A 460 -15.85 21.35 -16.99
N SER A 461 -16.91 21.43 -16.17
CA SER A 461 -16.99 22.42 -15.10
C SER A 461 -16.11 22.10 -13.89
N SER A 462 -15.80 20.81 -13.66
CA SER A 462 -15.10 20.37 -12.45
C SER A 462 -13.60 20.27 -12.66
N LEU A 463 -13.16 19.69 -13.78
CA LEU A 463 -11.75 19.41 -14.08
C LEU A 463 -10.81 20.61 -13.86
N PRO A 464 -11.11 21.84 -14.34
CA PRO A 464 -10.21 22.98 -14.14
C PRO A 464 -9.92 23.29 -12.67
N ASN A 465 -10.88 22.98 -11.78
CA ASN A 465 -10.80 23.33 -10.36
C ASN A 465 -10.07 22.27 -9.51
N ILE A 466 -9.92 21.04 -10.02
CA ILE A 466 -9.36 19.92 -9.24
C ILE A 466 -8.25 19.13 -9.95
N TRP A 467 -7.98 19.36 -11.25
CA TRP A 467 -6.93 18.63 -11.97
C TRP A 467 -5.53 19.19 -11.64
N ASN A 468 -4.63 18.36 -11.10
CA ASN A 468 -3.26 18.76 -10.77
C ASN A 468 -2.30 18.59 -11.93
N ASN A 469 -1.21 19.37 -11.94
CA ASN A 469 -0.22 19.37 -13.02
C ASN A 469 0.52 18.02 -13.14
N TRP A 470 0.60 17.26 -12.05
CA TRP A 470 1.21 15.92 -12.04
C TRP A 470 0.27 14.81 -12.53
N GLY A 471 -0.99 15.12 -12.87
CA GLY A 471 -1.94 14.20 -13.52
C GLY A 471 -2.98 13.55 -12.61
N GLY A 472 -3.02 13.87 -11.32
CA GLY A 472 -4.08 13.44 -10.39
C GLY A 472 -5.10 14.52 -10.06
N PHE A 473 -6.08 14.17 -9.22
CA PHE A 473 -7.09 15.11 -8.73
C PHE A 473 -6.77 15.59 -7.32
N SER A 474 -7.00 16.87 -7.03
CA SER A 474 -7.12 17.34 -5.65
C SER A 474 -8.41 16.80 -5.04
N SER A 475 -8.39 16.49 -3.74
CA SER A 475 -9.56 16.00 -3.01
C SER A 475 -10.67 17.06 -2.86
N ILE A 476 -10.30 18.33 -3.02
CA ILE A 476 -11.16 19.51 -2.94
C ILE A 476 -10.71 20.55 -3.97
N GLU A 477 -11.61 21.42 -4.42
CA GLU A 477 -11.27 22.51 -5.34
C GLU A 477 -10.17 23.42 -4.82
N LYS A 478 -9.26 23.80 -5.72
CA LYS A 478 -8.05 24.57 -5.40
C LYS A 478 -8.33 25.96 -4.83
N SER A 479 -9.52 26.51 -5.05
CA SER A 479 -9.96 27.79 -4.49
C SER A 479 -10.50 27.66 -3.06
N SER A 480 -10.68 26.46 -2.53
CA SER A 480 -11.15 26.24 -1.17
C SER A 480 -10.11 26.71 -0.15
N PRO A 481 -10.51 27.34 0.98
CA PRO A 481 -9.58 27.66 2.06
C PRO A 481 -8.99 26.41 2.74
N LEU A 482 -9.60 25.24 2.54
CA LEU A 482 -9.09 23.95 3.03
C LEU A 482 -8.10 23.29 2.06
N PHE A 483 -7.91 23.84 0.85
CA PHE A 483 -6.99 23.27 -0.12
C PHE A 483 -5.55 23.45 0.34
N GLN A 484 -4.83 22.34 0.44
CA GLN A 484 -3.39 22.30 0.65
C GLN A 484 -2.74 21.67 -0.59
N PRO A 485 -1.81 22.35 -1.28
CA PRO A 485 -1.19 21.83 -2.50
C PRO A 485 -0.26 20.64 -2.23
N ASN A 486 0.25 20.52 -1.00
CA ASN A 486 1.18 19.49 -0.58
C ASN A 486 0.59 18.74 0.62
N TYR A 487 0.52 17.40 0.52
CA TYR A 487 0.12 16.55 1.63
C TYR A 487 1.36 16.04 2.37
N THR A 488 1.41 16.30 3.67
CA THR A 488 2.46 15.87 4.60
C THR A 488 2.35 14.40 4.98
N GLY A 489 1.23 13.75 4.69
CA GLY A 489 0.96 12.40 5.21
C GLY A 489 0.75 12.32 6.71
N GLU A 490 0.54 13.48 7.33
CA GLU A 490 0.17 13.72 8.72
C GLU A 490 -0.89 14.81 8.79
#